data_AF-A0AA93L697-F1
#
_entry.id   AF-A0AA93L697-F1
#
_cell.length_a   1.000
_cell.length_b   1.000
_cell.length_c   1.000
_cell.angle_alpha   90.00
_cell.angle_beta   90.00
_cell.angle_gamma   90.00
#
_symmetry.space_group_name_H-M   'P 1'
#
loop_
_entity.id
_entity.type
_entity.pdbx_description
1 polymer ?
#
loop_
_entity_poly.entity_id
_entity_poly.type
_entity_poly.pdbx_seq_one_letter_code
_entity_poly.pdbx_strand_id
1 'polypeptide(L)' 'MVMGHKHAKRVWHDGVDFRARCTRCSEEMLRDDVRGEWRLFDPVRDADPTRTEKPDRQSRAG' A
#
# COMPACT_ATOMS: atom_id res chain seq x y z
N MET A 1 -14.92 -5.01 1.69
CA MET A 1 -14.27 -6.35 1.69
C MET A 1 -13.96 -6.82 0.26
N VAL A 2 -12.75 -6.55 -0.26
CA VAL A 2 -12.30 -7.15 -1.53
C VAL A 2 -12.07 -8.64 -1.27
N MET A 3 -13.00 -9.49 -1.72
CA MET A 3 -13.03 -10.92 -1.42
C MET A 3 -11.69 -11.58 -1.77
N GLY A 4 -10.90 -11.88 -0.75
CA GLY A 4 -9.71 -12.70 -0.88
C GLY A 4 -8.38 -11.97 -0.75
N HIS A 5 -8.34 -10.65 -0.60
CA HIS A 5 -7.07 -9.94 -0.35
C HIS A 5 -6.88 -9.67 1.13
N LYS A 6 -5.69 -10.00 1.66
CA LYS A 6 -5.31 -9.77 3.05
C LYS A 6 -4.03 -8.95 3.09
N HIS A 7 -4.07 -7.81 3.77
CA HIS A 7 -2.88 -6.98 3.93
C HIS A 7 -1.82 -7.70 4.79
N ALA A 8 -0.56 -7.45 4.47
CA ALA A 8 0.56 -7.86 5.30
C ALA A 8 0.54 -7.11 6.64
N LYS A 9 1.20 -7.69 7.65
CA LYS A 9 1.46 -6.98 8.92
C LYS A 9 2.41 -5.80 8.74
N ARG A 10 3.24 -5.84 7.69
CA ARG A 10 4.15 -4.74 7.35
C ARG A 10 3.40 -3.74 6.47
N VAL A 11 3.10 -2.60 7.08
CA VAL A 11 2.48 -1.44 6.45
C VAL A 11 3.48 -0.29 6.43
N TRP A 12 3.38 0.58 5.44
CA TRP A 12 4.15 1.82 5.36
C TRP A 12 3.21 2.98 4.99
N HIS A 13 3.55 4.20 5.38
CA HIS A 13 2.81 5.38 4.97
C HIS A 13 3.55 6.02 3.80
N ASP A 14 2.87 6.29 2.68
CA ASP A 14 3.47 6.90 1.49
C ASP A 14 3.38 8.43 1.47
N GLY A 15 2.95 9.04 2.58
CA GLY A 15 2.73 10.49 2.68
C GLY A 15 1.29 10.90 2.35
N VAL A 16 0.49 9.98 1.80
CA VAL A 16 -0.94 10.21 1.52
C VAL A 16 -1.80 9.21 2.29
N ASP A 17 -1.51 7.91 2.16
CA ASP A 17 -2.26 6.83 2.79
C ASP A 17 -1.34 5.75 3.39
N PHE A 18 -1.92 4.86 4.19
CA PHE A 18 -1.22 3.64 4.58
C PHE A 18 -1.27 2.60 3.47
N ARG A 19 -0.11 2.12 3.03
CA ARG A 19 0.05 1.05 2.06
C ARG A 19 0.52 -0.25 2.71
N ALA A 20 0.16 -1.35 2.07
CA ALA A 20 0.56 -2.70 2.45
C ALA A 20 0.74 -3.54 1.18
N ARG A 21 1.34 -4.73 1.30
CA ARG A 21 1.23 -5.75 0.25
C ARG A 21 0.19 -6.78 0.62
N CYS A 22 -0.51 -7.31 -0.38
CA CYS A 22 -1.36 -8.47 -0.19
C CYS A 22 -0.52 -9.72 0.07
N THR A 23 -0.82 -10.50 1.10
CA THR A 23 -0.07 -11.73 1.40
C THR A 23 -0.39 -12.89 0.46
N ARG A 24 -1.39 -12.74 -0.43
CA ARG A 24 -1.84 -13.79 -1.36
C ARG A 24 -1.35 -13.55 -2.77
N CYS A 25 -1.60 -12.37 -3.33
CA CYS A 25 -1.20 -12.01 -4.70
C CYS A 25 0.03 -11.09 -4.77
N SER A 26 0.57 -10.63 -3.64
CA SER A 26 1.67 -9.66 -3.57
C SER A 26 1.37 -8.26 -4.15
N GLU A 27 0.14 -8.00 -4.60
CA GLU A 27 -0.27 -6.67 -5.07
C GLU A 27 -0.25 -5.63 -3.95
N GLU A 28 -0.08 -4.39 -4.35
CA GLU A 28 -0.11 -3.26 -3.44
C GLU A 28 -1.55 -2.97 -3.02
N MET A 29 -1.74 -2.80 -1.73
CA MET A 29 -3.00 -2.46 -1.10
C MET A 29 -2.85 -1.09 -0.44
N LEU A 30 -3.92 -0.32 -0.49
CA LEU A 30 -4.03 1.01 0.11
C LEU A 30 -5.16 0.98 1.13
N ARG A 31 -4.91 1.59 2.29
CA ARG A 31 -5.90 1.80 3.34
C ARG A 31 -6.60 3.10 3.04
N ASP A 32 -7.86 3.00 2.70
CA ASP A 32 -8.75 4.13 2.52
C ASP A 32 -8.93 4.81 3.89
N ASP A 33 -8.46 6.05 4.06
CA ASP A 33 -8.60 6.76 5.33
C ASP A 33 -10.08 7.02 5.66
N VAL A 34 -10.86 7.42 4.65
CA VAL A 34 -12.28 7.76 4.76
C VAL A 34 -13.11 6.59 5.28
N ARG A 35 -12.87 5.37 4.77
CA ARG A 35 -13.65 4.17 5.12
C ARG A 35 -12.93 3.27 6.12
N GLY A 36 -11.65 3.51 6.39
CA GLY A 36 -10.79 2.65 7.19
C GLY A 36 -10.55 1.26 6.60
N GLU A 37 -10.95 1.01 5.35
CA GLU A 37 -10.89 -0.29 4.68
C GLU A 37 -9.64 -0.43 3.81
N TRP A 38 -9.11 -1.65 3.72
CA TRP A 38 -8.05 -1.97 2.77
C TRP A 38 -8.65 -2.33 1.41
N ARG A 39 -8.14 -1.70 0.36
CA ARG A 39 -8.45 -1.99 -1.03
C ARG A 39 -7.18 -2.18 -1.85
N LEU A 40 -7.30 -2.73 -3.04
CA LEU A 40 -6.19 -2.77 -3.99
C LEU A 40 -5.84 -1.35 -4.44
N PHE A 41 -4.55 -1.14 -4.67
CA PHE A 41 -4.04 0.07 -5.29
C PHE A 41 -4.49 0.09 -6.75
N ASP A 42 -5.24 1.12 -7.13
CA ASP A 42 -5.71 1.33 -8.49
C ASP A 42 -4.79 2.38 -9.13
N PRO A 43 -3.91 2.01 -10.09
CA PRO A 43 -2.98 2.96 -10.68
C PRO A 43 -3.65 4.08 -11.47
N VAL A 44 -4.93 3.98 -11.83
CA VAL A 44 -5.66 5.04 -12.53
C VAL A 44 -6.18 6.07 -11.53
N ARG A 45 -6.62 5.63 -10.35
CA ARG A 45 -7.24 6.48 -9.31
C ARG A 45 -6.24 6.94 -8.24
N ASP A 46 -5.21 6.15 -8.02
CA ASP A 46 -4.25 6.28 -6.93
C ASP A 46 -2.82 6.58 -7.41
N ALA A 47 -2.61 6.75 -8.72
CA ALA A 47 -1.37 7.35 -9.18
C ALA A 47 -1.37 8.82 -8.78
N ASP A 48 -0.67 9.12 -7.69
CA ASP A 48 -0.39 10.49 -7.26
C ASP A 48 1.14 10.68 -7.25
N PRO A 49 1.67 11.72 -7.92
CA PRO A 49 3.10 11.94 -8.05
C PRO A 49 3.77 12.37 -6.74
N THR A 50 3.00 12.74 -5.71
CA THR A 50 3.50 13.11 -4.38
C THR A 50 3.61 11.92 -3.44
N ARG A 51 3.05 10.75 -3.83
CA ARG A 51 3.17 9.52 -3.05
C ARG A 51 4.62 9.04 -3.04
N THR A 52 5.16 8.91 -1.84
CA THR A 52 6.48 8.33 -1.61
C THR A 52 6.43 6.85 -1.97
N GLU A 53 7.35 6.43 -2.82
CA GLU A 53 7.49 5.00 -3.13
C GLU A 53 7.72 4.19 -1.85
N LYS A 54 7.37 2.90 -1.88
CA LYS A 54 7.65 2.01 -0.75
C LYS A 54 9.11 2.19 -0.33
N PRO A 55 9.42 2.33 0.97
CA PRO A 55 10.81 2.42 1.40
C PRO A 55 11.53 1.18 0.87
N ASP A 56 12.46 1.38 -0.06
CA ASP A 56 13.23 0.29 -0.59
C ASP A 56 14.00 -0.33 0.57
N ARG A 57 13.92 -1.65 0.69
CA ARG A 57 14.60 -2.36 1.78
C ARG A 57 16.13 -2.20 1.67
N GLN A 58 16.65 -1.60 0.60
CA GLN A 58 18.06 -1.30 0.35
C GLN A 58 18.33 0.20 0.55
N SER A 59 18.33 0.63 1.80
CA SER A 59 19.19 1.75 2.23
C SER A 59 19.74 1.42 3.61
N ARG A 60 20.41 0.27 3.69
CA ARG A 60 21.44 0.00 4.69
C ARG A 60 22.70 -0.41 3.92
N ALA A 61 23.32 0.57 3.29
CA ALA A 61 24.68 0.48 2.78
C ALA A 61 25.42 1.74 3.23
N GLY A 62 26.50 1.55 3.98
CA GLY A 62 27.32 2.59 4.59
C GLY A 62 27.57 2.31 6.05
#